data_AF-A0A973MJQ2-F1
#
_entry.id   AF-A0A973MJQ2-F1
#
_cell.length_a   1.000
_cell.length_b   1.000
_cell.length_c   1.000
_cell.angle_alpha   90.00
_cell.angle_beta   90.00
_cell.angle_gamma   90.00
#
_symmetry.space_group_name_H-M   'P 1'
#
loop_
_entity.id
_entity.type
_entity.pdbx_description
1 polymer ?
#
loop_
_entity_poly.entity_id
_entity_poly.type
_entity_poly.pdbx_seq_one_letter_code
_entity_poly.pdbx_strand_id
1 'polypeptide(L)'
;MTETPDPLNAAYRERAHLVALLATWYPSHIGHTDPNAPDWAVLTVELPTGQACWHIAPDDMDLFAHVMPTPRYARGWDGHSAEEKYQRIDALAAQIAGESEIVMSMRAVQPQDDGDVRAVAALLKLGDVSFLGTWLTDYDDARSELESRFADRIAALEARDMKEPTR
;
A
#
# COMPACT_ATOMS: atom_id res chain seq x y z
N MET A 1 23.51 2.12 35.67
CA MET A 1 22.31 1.30 35.91
C MET A 1 21.52 1.32 34.62
N THR A 2 21.50 0.22 33.88
CA THR A 2 20.63 0.09 32.70
C THR A 2 19.26 -0.32 33.22
N GLU A 3 18.33 0.63 33.26
CA GLU A 3 16.93 0.29 33.50
C GLU A 3 16.45 -0.58 32.33
N THR A 4 15.89 -1.74 32.65
CA THR A 4 15.21 -2.57 31.66
C THR A 4 14.00 -1.77 31.15
N PRO A 5 13.81 -1.64 29.83
CA PRO A 5 12.65 -0.95 29.29
C PRO A 5 11.36 -1.55 29.85
N ASP A 6 10.36 -0.70 30.14
CA ASP A 6 9.01 -1.16 30.47
C ASP A 6 8.53 -2.12 29.36
N PRO A 7 8.14 -3.37 29.68
CA PRO A 7 7.68 -4.33 28.70
C PRO A 7 6.58 -3.81 27.78
N LEU A 8 5.72 -2.92 28.28
CA LEU A 8 4.66 -2.31 27.48
C LEU A 8 5.23 -1.36 26.41
N ASN A 9 6.23 -0.54 26.78
CA ASN A 9 6.91 0.36 25.84
C ASN A 9 7.67 -0.43 24.76
N ALA A 10 8.30 -1.54 25.14
CA ALA A 10 8.96 -2.42 24.17
C ALA A 10 7.97 -3.00 23.15
N ALA A 11 6.79 -3.46 23.60
CA ALA A 11 5.73 -3.95 22.72
C ALA A 11 5.17 -2.86 21.79
N TYR A 12 5.00 -1.63 22.30
CA TYR A 12 4.57 -0.50 21.47
C TYR A 12 5.59 -0.15 20.38
N ARG A 13 6.88 -0.13 20.73
CA ARG A 13 7.96 0.14 19.77
C ARG A 13 8.09 -0.96 18.72
N GLU A 14 7.98 -2.23 19.11
CA GLU A 14 7.98 -3.35 18.16
C GLU A 14 6.82 -3.25 17.17
N ARG A 15 5.60 -2.96 17.67
CA ARG A 15 4.44 -2.68 16.82
C ARG A 15 4.69 -1.49 15.89
N ALA A 16 5.31 -0.42 16.38
CA ALA A 16 5.60 0.77 15.58
C ALA A 16 6.51 0.44 14.39
N HIS A 17 7.53 -0.42 14.55
CA HIS A 17 8.36 -0.89 13.45
C HIS A 17 7.55 -1.62 12.36
N LEU A 18 6.66 -2.54 12.74
CA LEU A 18 5.85 -3.28 11.78
C LEU A 18 4.88 -2.38 11.02
N VAL A 19 4.28 -1.41 11.72
CA VAL A 19 3.36 -0.45 11.12
C VAL A 19 4.11 0.57 10.25
N ALA A 20 5.34 0.96 10.60
CA ALA A 20 6.20 1.80 9.76
C ALA A 20 6.56 1.11 8.44
N LEU A 21 6.83 -0.21 8.48
CA LEU A 21 7.00 -1.02 7.27
C LEU A 21 5.72 -1.06 6.44
N LEU A 22 4.55 -1.29 7.05
CA LEU A 22 3.26 -1.30 6.34
C LEU A 22 3.00 0.03 5.61
N ALA A 23 3.38 1.15 6.22
CA ALA A 23 3.26 2.48 5.62
C ALA A 23 4.17 2.71 4.40
N THR A 24 5.12 1.80 4.11
CA THR A 24 5.90 1.83 2.87
C THR A 24 5.16 1.19 1.69
N TRP A 25 4.20 0.31 1.96
CA TRP A 25 3.45 -0.43 0.93
C TRP A 25 2.13 0.24 0.55
N TYR A 26 1.52 0.97 1.48
CA TYR A 26 0.22 1.61 1.26
C TYR A 26 0.29 3.13 1.46
N PRO A 27 -0.51 3.91 0.71
CA PRO A 27 -0.62 5.35 0.94
C PRO A 27 -0.91 5.64 2.40
N SER A 28 -0.06 6.46 3.01
CA SER A 28 -0.10 6.72 4.44
C SER A 28 0.22 8.17 4.75
N HIS A 29 -0.35 8.67 5.83
CA HIS A 29 -0.03 10.00 6.36
C HIS A 29 -0.09 10.00 7.90
N ILE A 30 0.61 10.94 8.52
CA ILE A 30 0.71 11.01 9.99
C ILE A 30 0.48 12.42 10.53
N GLY A 31 -0.28 12.55 11.61
CA GLY A 31 -0.50 13.85 12.26
C GLY A 31 -1.31 13.77 13.54
N HIS A 32 -1.32 14.85 14.32
CA HIS A 32 -2.06 14.94 15.58
C HIS A 32 -3.54 15.25 15.30
N THR A 33 -4.30 14.23 14.90
CA THR A 33 -5.70 14.38 14.46
C THR A 33 -6.73 13.94 15.50
N ASP A 34 -6.33 13.26 16.57
CA ASP A 34 -7.22 12.86 17.66
C ASP A 34 -7.26 13.94 18.77
N PRO A 35 -8.38 14.67 18.94
CA PRO A 35 -8.48 15.70 19.97
C PRO A 35 -8.45 15.14 21.40
N ASN A 36 -8.71 13.84 21.59
CA ASN A 36 -8.69 13.20 22.91
C ASN A 36 -7.28 12.70 23.29
N ALA A 37 -6.35 12.64 22.34
CA ALA A 37 -4.97 12.22 22.55
C ALA A 37 -4.01 13.17 21.80
N PRO A 38 -3.98 14.47 22.15
CA PRO A 38 -3.27 15.48 21.37
C PRO A 38 -1.76 15.27 21.30
N ASP A 39 -1.17 14.62 22.31
CA ASP A 39 0.27 14.33 22.35
C ASP A 39 0.68 13.12 21.50
N TRP A 40 -0.29 12.36 21.02
CA TRP A 40 -0.05 11.17 20.20
C TRP A 40 -0.36 11.47 18.74
N ALA A 41 0.62 11.27 17.87
CA ALA A 41 0.37 11.34 16.45
C ALA A 41 -0.50 10.14 16.02
N VAL A 42 -1.39 10.34 15.06
CA VAL A 42 -2.17 9.28 14.44
C VAL A 42 -1.56 9.00 13.08
N LEU A 43 -1.05 7.79 12.89
CA LEU A 43 -0.74 7.27 11.58
C LEU A 43 -2.03 6.71 10.97
N THR A 44 -2.31 7.14 9.75
CA THR A 44 -3.40 6.65 8.92
C THR A 44 -2.81 5.92 7.73
N VAL A 45 -3.20 4.66 7.54
CA VAL A 45 -2.86 3.84 6.38
C VAL A 45 -4.13 3.56 5.58
N GLU A 46 -4.12 3.91 4.30
CA GLU A 46 -5.25 3.72 3.39
C GLU A 46 -5.13 2.34 2.70
N LEU A 47 -5.72 1.32 3.32
CA LEU A 47 -5.73 -0.04 2.75
C LEU A 47 -6.84 -0.17 1.69
N PRO A 48 -6.72 -1.10 0.73
CA PRO A 48 -7.81 -1.44 -0.19
C PRO A 48 -9.11 -1.87 0.51
N THR A 49 -9.00 -2.42 1.72
CA THR A 49 -10.12 -2.88 2.56
C THR A 49 -10.69 -1.77 3.46
N GLY A 50 -10.10 -0.57 3.44
CA GLY A 50 -10.50 0.57 4.24
C GLY A 50 -9.37 1.11 5.12
N GLN A 51 -9.64 2.23 5.79
CA GLN A 51 -8.63 2.91 6.61
C GLN A 51 -8.22 2.07 7.84
N ALA A 52 -6.93 2.10 8.19
CA ALA A 52 -6.43 1.57 9.45
C ALA A 52 -5.56 2.61 10.16
N CYS A 53 -5.88 2.89 11.43
CA CYS A 53 -5.20 3.91 12.22
C CYS A 53 -4.51 3.35 13.47
N TRP A 54 -3.38 3.99 13.82
CA TRP A 54 -2.65 3.73 15.07
C TRP A 54 -2.15 5.03 15.68
N HIS A 55 -2.27 5.15 17.00
CA HIS A 55 -1.55 6.15 17.76
C HIS A 55 -0.06 5.77 17.85
N ILE A 56 0.80 6.73 17.53
CA ILE A 56 2.26 6.66 17.54
C ILE A 56 2.76 7.53 18.69
N ALA A 57 3.58 6.94 19.56
CA ALA A 57 4.19 7.64 20.68
C ALA A 57 5.25 8.63 20.18
N PRO A 58 5.49 9.74 20.89
CA PRO A 58 6.54 10.70 20.54
C PRO A 58 7.92 10.07 20.33
N ASP A 59 8.27 9.07 21.14
CA ASP A 59 9.58 8.38 21.11
C ASP A 59 9.76 7.44 19.90
N ASP A 60 8.69 7.12 19.18
CA ASP A 60 8.71 6.23 18.00
C ASP A 60 8.55 7.01 16.69
N MET A 61 8.44 8.35 16.75
CA MET A 61 8.27 9.20 15.57
C MET A 61 9.48 9.13 14.61
N ASP A 62 10.66 8.74 15.10
CA ASP A 62 11.86 8.53 14.28
C ASP A 62 11.65 7.44 13.21
N LEU A 63 10.79 6.46 13.48
CA LEU A 63 10.50 5.36 12.56
C LEU A 63 9.64 5.77 11.35
N PHE A 64 9.00 6.95 11.41
CA PHE A 64 8.04 7.42 10.41
C PHE A 64 8.55 8.61 9.59
N ALA A 65 9.86 8.85 9.58
CA ALA A 65 10.48 9.97 8.86
C ALA A 65 10.17 9.98 7.34
N HIS A 66 9.84 8.81 6.76
CA HIS A 66 9.43 8.67 5.35
C HIS A 66 7.94 8.94 5.10
N VAL A 67 7.12 9.04 6.14
CA VAL A 67 5.68 9.23 6.02
C VAL A 67 5.34 10.72 5.94
N MET A 68 4.52 11.08 4.96
CA MET A 68 4.11 12.47 4.78
C MET A 68 3.20 12.95 5.93
N PRO A 69 3.33 14.20 6.39
CA PRO A 69 2.40 14.78 7.35
C PRO A 69 0.98 14.81 6.79
N THR A 70 -0.04 14.60 7.63
CA THR A 70 -1.46 14.66 7.25
C THR A 70 -1.80 15.98 6.54
N PRO A 71 -2.14 15.94 5.24
CA PRO A 71 -2.58 17.13 4.52
C PRO A 71 -3.88 17.70 5.09
N ARG A 72 -4.06 19.02 5.00
CA ARG A 72 -5.32 19.69 5.41
C ARG A 72 -6.57 19.16 4.70
N TYR A 73 -6.40 18.60 3.50
CA TYR A 73 -7.47 18.06 2.66
C TYR A 73 -7.50 16.53 2.63
N ALA A 74 -6.69 15.87 3.46
CA ALA A 74 -6.78 14.42 3.58
C ALA A 74 -8.16 14.04 4.11
N ARG A 75 -8.62 12.85 3.72
CA ARG A 75 -9.79 12.25 4.35
C ARG A 75 -9.45 12.07 5.83
N GLY A 76 -10.29 12.65 6.68
CA GLY A 76 -10.17 12.44 8.12
C GLY A 76 -10.42 10.99 8.49
N TRP A 77 -10.35 10.70 9.78
CA TRP A 77 -10.74 9.39 10.30
C TRP A 77 -12.16 9.04 9.86
N ASP A 78 -12.33 7.84 9.30
CA ASP A 78 -13.61 7.39 8.73
C ASP A 78 -14.63 6.87 9.76
N GLY A 79 -14.28 6.93 11.06
CA GLY A 79 -15.16 6.54 12.17
C GLY A 79 -15.07 5.07 12.59
N HIS A 80 -14.13 4.30 12.04
CA HIS A 80 -14.00 2.87 12.34
C HIS A 80 -13.62 2.57 13.80
N SER A 81 -14.23 1.55 14.37
CA SER A 81 -13.81 0.94 15.63
C SER A 81 -12.49 0.17 15.49
N ALA A 82 -11.86 -0.16 16.63
CA ALA A 82 -10.68 -1.02 16.64
C ALA A 82 -10.96 -2.41 16.05
N GLU A 83 -12.17 -2.94 16.25
CA GLU A 83 -12.57 -4.25 15.70
C GLU A 83 -12.69 -4.19 14.18
N GLU A 84 -13.35 -3.17 13.63
CA GLU A 84 -13.43 -2.96 12.17
C GLU A 84 -12.05 -2.80 11.54
N LYS A 85 -11.13 -2.08 12.20
CA LYS A 85 -9.74 -2.01 11.75
C LYS A 85 -9.11 -3.39 11.59
N TYR A 86 -9.26 -4.27 12.59
CA TYR A 86 -8.67 -5.60 12.52
C TYR A 86 -9.35 -6.47 11.45
N GLN A 87 -10.67 -6.38 11.31
CA GLN A 87 -11.38 -7.06 10.22
C GLN A 87 -10.88 -6.64 8.83
N ARG A 88 -10.54 -5.35 8.64
CA ARG A 88 -9.95 -4.84 7.39
C ARG A 88 -8.55 -5.40 7.14
N ILE A 89 -7.73 -5.50 8.18
CA ILE A 89 -6.39 -6.09 8.12
C ILE A 89 -6.49 -7.58 7.77
N ASP A 90 -7.38 -8.32 8.44
CA ASP A 90 -7.61 -9.74 8.17
C ASP A 90 -8.11 -9.97 6.74
N ALA A 91 -9.03 -9.13 6.26
CA ALA A 91 -9.50 -9.18 4.89
C ALA A 91 -8.38 -8.94 3.87
N LEU A 92 -7.49 -7.98 4.13
CA LEU A 92 -6.33 -7.71 3.28
C LEU A 92 -5.34 -8.87 3.31
N ALA A 93 -5.05 -9.42 4.50
CA ALA A 93 -4.17 -10.56 4.64
C ALA A 93 -4.69 -11.79 3.88
N ALA A 94 -6.00 -12.04 3.93
CA ALA A 94 -6.64 -13.11 3.17
C ALA A 94 -6.54 -12.89 1.65
N GLN A 95 -6.69 -11.65 1.18
CA GLN A 95 -6.51 -11.29 -0.24
C GLN A 95 -5.08 -11.56 -0.70
N ILE A 96 -4.08 -11.04 0.00
CA ILE A 96 -2.66 -11.21 -0.32
C ILE A 96 -2.25 -12.68 -0.26
N ALA A 97 -2.75 -13.44 0.72
CA ALA A 97 -2.48 -14.87 0.84
C ALA A 97 -3.03 -15.65 -0.38
N GLY A 98 -4.26 -15.34 -0.81
CA GLY A 98 -4.86 -15.94 -2.01
C GLY A 98 -4.08 -15.60 -3.29
N GLU A 99 -3.60 -14.36 -3.43
CA GLU A 99 -2.75 -13.94 -4.55
C GLU A 99 -1.39 -14.67 -4.55
N SER A 100 -0.77 -14.80 -3.38
CA SER A 100 0.50 -15.49 -3.21
C SER A 100 0.39 -16.98 -3.54
N GLU A 101 -0.72 -17.62 -3.19
CA GLU A 101 -1.01 -19.01 -3.54
C GLU A 101 -1.11 -19.19 -5.06
N ILE A 102 -1.77 -18.27 -5.77
CA ILE A 102 -1.86 -18.27 -7.23
C ILE A 102 -0.46 -18.15 -7.85
N VAL A 103 0.35 -17.19 -7.41
CA VAL A 103 1.71 -16.97 -7.93
C VAL A 103 2.62 -18.19 -7.69
N MET A 104 2.57 -18.78 -6.50
CA MET A 104 3.36 -19.97 -6.17
C MET A 104 2.89 -21.21 -6.94
N SER A 105 1.58 -21.36 -7.15
CA SER A 105 1.01 -22.43 -7.97
C SER A 105 1.38 -22.27 -9.46
N MET A 106 1.39 -21.05 -9.99
CA MET A 106 1.85 -20.75 -11.35
C MET A 106 3.35 -21.04 -11.54
N ARG A 107 4.18 -20.80 -10.52
CA ARG A 107 5.62 -21.11 -10.58
C ARG A 107 5.92 -22.61 -10.60
N ALA A 108 4.99 -23.45 -10.13
CA ALA A 108 5.07 -24.90 -10.23
C ALA A 108 4.71 -25.44 -11.63
N VAL A 109 4.01 -24.64 -12.45
CA VAL A 109 3.77 -24.93 -13.87
C VAL A 109 5.00 -24.47 -14.65
N GLN A 110 5.95 -25.39 -14.90
CA GLN A 110 7.08 -25.10 -15.78
C GLN A 110 6.59 -24.80 -17.22
N PRO A 111 7.16 -23.81 -17.92
CA PRO A 111 6.88 -23.61 -19.33
C PRO A 111 7.58 -24.71 -20.12
N GLN A 112 6.84 -25.77 -20.46
CA GLN A 112 7.26 -26.72 -21.50
C GLN A 112 6.36 -26.70 -22.73
N ASP A 113 5.33 -25.87 -22.77
CA ASP A 113 4.47 -25.73 -23.94
C ASP A 113 4.38 -24.25 -24.34
N ASP A 114 4.86 -23.95 -25.55
CA ASP A 114 4.96 -22.62 -26.21
C ASP A 114 3.60 -21.93 -26.47
N GLY A 115 2.62 -22.08 -25.58
CA GLY A 115 1.21 -21.98 -25.99
C GLY A 115 0.26 -21.19 -25.10
N ASP A 116 0.68 -20.44 -24.08
CA ASP A 116 -0.32 -19.76 -23.23
C ASP A 116 0.00 -18.33 -22.78
N VAL A 117 -0.10 -17.42 -23.76
CA VAL A 117 -0.12 -15.96 -23.59
C VAL A 117 -1.27 -15.46 -22.69
N ARG A 118 -2.22 -16.34 -22.32
CA ARG A 118 -3.37 -15.98 -21.47
C ARG A 118 -3.00 -15.80 -19.99
N ALA A 119 -1.93 -16.44 -19.52
CA ALA A 119 -1.49 -16.34 -18.13
C ALA A 119 -0.90 -14.95 -17.81
N VAL A 120 -0.15 -14.37 -18.74
CA VAL A 120 0.44 -13.02 -18.61
C VAL A 120 -0.64 -11.92 -18.63
N ALA A 121 -1.73 -12.14 -19.37
CA ALA A 121 -2.86 -11.21 -19.42
C ALA A 121 -3.66 -11.13 -18.10
N ALA A 122 -3.56 -12.13 -17.22
CA ALA A 122 -4.18 -12.08 -15.88
C ALA A 122 -3.41 -11.14 -14.94
N LEU A 123 -2.08 -11.13 -15.02
CA LEU A 123 -1.20 -10.23 -14.26
C LEU A 123 -1.39 -8.75 -14.62
N LEU A 124 -1.64 -8.43 -15.90
CA LEU A 124 -1.87 -7.05 -16.34
C LEU A 124 -3.25 -6.49 -15.94
N LYS A 125 -4.20 -7.32 -15.53
CA LYS A 125 -5.54 -6.87 -15.09
C LYS A 125 -5.60 -6.45 -13.62
N LEU A 126 -4.57 -6.69 -12.82
CA LEU A 126 -4.61 -6.56 -11.35
C LEU A 126 -3.77 -5.41 -10.77
N GLY A 127 -3.15 -4.57 -11.60
CA GLY A 127 -2.84 -3.19 -11.22
C GLY A 127 -1.66 -2.93 -10.29
N ASP A 128 -0.78 -3.89 -10.03
CA ASP A 128 0.47 -3.63 -9.28
C ASP A 128 1.67 -4.32 -9.92
N VAL A 129 2.47 -3.53 -10.66
CA VAL A 129 3.62 -4.02 -11.44
C VAL A 129 4.92 -3.95 -10.64
N SER A 130 4.86 -3.66 -9.35
CA SER A 130 6.04 -3.46 -8.51
C SER A 130 6.79 -4.75 -8.13
N PHE A 131 6.23 -5.94 -8.41
CA PHE A 131 6.78 -7.21 -7.92
C PHE A 131 7.65 -8.02 -8.91
N LEU A 132 7.76 -7.64 -10.19
CA LEU A 132 8.51 -8.42 -11.19
C LEU A 132 9.93 -7.90 -11.46
N GLY A 133 10.70 -7.67 -10.39
CA GLY A 133 12.04 -7.07 -10.46
C GLY A 133 13.22 -8.04 -10.65
N THR A 134 13.07 -9.31 -11.06
CA THR A 134 14.27 -10.20 -11.08
C THR A 134 14.40 -11.23 -12.19
N TRP A 135 13.56 -11.27 -13.21
CA TRP A 135 13.83 -12.11 -14.38
C TRP A 135 13.27 -11.49 -15.64
N LEU A 136 14.11 -10.79 -16.41
CA LEU A 136 14.08 -10.68 -17.88
C LEU A 136 15.03 -9.56 -18.31
N THR A 137 15.94 -9.90 -19.22
CA THR A 137 16.77 -8.97 -20.00
C THR A 137 15.96 -8.10 -20.98
N ASP A 138 14.62 -8.19 -20.96
CA ASP A 138 13.66 -7.42 -21.77
C ASP A 138 12.99 -6.27 -20.98
N TYR A 139 13.58 -5.83 -19.87
CA TYR A 139 13.01 -4.79 -19.01
C TYR A 139 12.88 -3.42 -19.71
N ASP A 140 13.81 -3.06 -20.60
CA ASP A 140 13.81 -1.76 -21.28
C ASP A 140 12.76 -1.68 -22.41
N ASP A 141 12.49 -2.79 -23.10
CA ASP A 141 11.46 -2.86 -24.15
C ASP A 141 10.05 -2.86 -23.54
N ALA A 142 9.84 -3.66 -22.49
CA ALA A 142 8.56 -3.70 -21.78
C ALA A 142 8.24 -2.36 -21.08
N ARG A 143 9.27 -1.69 -20.53
CA ARG A 143 9.14 -0.35 -19.97
C ARG A 143 8.78 0.69 -21.03
N SER A 144 9.47 0.70 -22.17
CA SER A 144 9.19 1.65 -23.27
C SER A 144 7.79 1.48 -23.84
N GLU A 145 7.32 0.23 -23.97
CA GLU A 145 5.97 -0.06 -24.47
C GLU A 145 4.88 0.33 -23.45
N LEU A 146 5.12 0.15 -22.15
CA LEU A 146 4.23 0.61 -21.08
C LEU A 146 4.19 2.14 -20.97
N GLU A 147 5.34 2.81 -21.05
CA GLU A 147 5.42 4.28 -21.06
C GLU A 147 4.68 4.87 -22.27
N SER A 148 4.80 4.25 -23.45
CA SER A 148 4.04 4.65 -24.65
C SER A 148 2.53 4.49 -24.44
N ARG A 149 2.07 3.37 -23.86
CA ARG A 149 0.64 3.10 -23.65
C ARG A 149 0.03 3.95 -22.54
N PHE A 150 0.82 4.33 -21.53
CA PHE A 150 0.40 5.30 -20.52
C PHE A 150 0.31 6.72 -21.09
N ALA A 151 1.26 7.13 -21.93
CA ALA A 151 1.19 8.41 -22.64
C ALA A 151 -0.05 8.49 -23.55
N ASP A 152 -0.35 7.42 -24.29
CA ASP A 152 -1.54 7.34 -25.15
C ASP A 152 -2.85 7.40 -24.33
N ARG A 153 -2.86 6.80 -23.14
CA ARG A 153 -4.02 6.82 -22.23
C ARG A 153 -4.25 8.21 -21.62
N ILE A 154 -3.19 8.91 -21.23
CA ILE A 154 -3.28 10.30 -20.72
C ILE A 154 -3.77 11.23 -21.82
N ALA A 155 -3.21 11.14 -23.02
CA ALA A 155 -3.66 11.92 -24.17
C ALA A 155 -5.12 11.63 -24.53
N ALA A 156 -5.57 10.37 -24.42
CA ALA A 156 -6.96 10.01 -24.64
C ALA A 156 -7.92 10.51 -23.55
N LEU A 157 -7.47 10.69 -22.32
CA LEU A 157 -8.25 11.26 -21.22
C LEU A 157 -8.34 12.78 -21.34
N GLU A 158 -7.24 13.46 -21.67
CA GLU A 158 -7.21 14.90 -21.94
C GLU A 158 -8.05 15.27 -23.18
N ALA A 159 -8.01 14.45 -24.23
CA ALA A 159 -8.87 14.62 -25.41
C ALA A 159 -10.36 14.36 -25.14
N ARG A 160 -10.70 13.64 -24.07
CA ARG A 160 -12.09 13.44 -23.62
C ARG A 160 -12.56 14.61 -22.76
N ASP A 161 -11.69 15.14 -21.90
CA ASP A 161 -11.98 16.30 -21.05
C ASP A 161 -12.16 17.58 -21.89
N MET A 162 -11.43 17.71 -23.00
CA MET A 162 -11.63 18.79 -23.98
C MET A 162 -12.93 18.69 -24.80
N LYS A 163 -13.65 17.56 -24.76
CA LYS A 163 -14.89 17.34 -25.55
C LYS A 163 -16.18 17.54 -24.75
N GLU A 164 -16.12 17.74 -23.44
CA GLU A 164 -17.27 18.17 -22.65
C GLU A 164 -17.13 19.66 -22.29
N PRO A 165 -17.79 20.59 -23.03
CA PRO A 165 -17.84 21.97 -22.60
C PRO A 165 -18.71 22.05 -21.33
N THR A 166 -18.08 22.52 -20.25
CA THR A 166 -18.75 22.96 -19.01
C THR A 166 -20.01 23.75 -19.34
N ARG A 167 -21.14 23.25 -18.87
CA ARG A 167 -22.45 23.90 -18.97
C ARG A 167 -22.79 24.62 -17.67
#